data_AF-A0A1H4NS52-F1
#
_entry.id   AF-A0A1H4NS52-F1
#
_cell.length_a   1.000
_cell.length_b   1.000
_cell.length_c   1.000
_cell.angle_alpha   90.00
_cell.angle_beta   90.00
_cell.angle_gamma   90.00
#
_symmetry.space_group_name_H-M   'P 1'
#
loop_
_entity.id
_entity.type
_entity.pdbx_description
1 polymer ?
#
loop_
_entity_poly.entity_id
_entity_poly.type
_entity_poly.pdbx_seq_one_letter_code
_entity_poly.pdbx_strand_id
1 'polypeptide(L)'
;MAKLILNSYAAERNGAFVSVALCIGEDKSPLPRREVEIKRAADAEKAFADYCADLAATGKPAVATMRIGKGDRSPPGFKVLNGARGFHEVNC
;
A
#
# COMPACT_ATOMS: atom_id res chain seq x y z
N MET A 1 10.02 9.19 15.13
CA MET A 1 8.82 9.04 14.28
C MET A 1 9.13 7.92 13.31
N ALA A 2 8.15 7.07 13.00
CA ALA A 2 8.39 5.94 12.11
C ALA A 2 8.08 6.34 10.66
N LYS A 3 8.89 5.86 9.72
CA LYS A 3 8.64 6.08 8.30
C LYS A 3 7.67 5.03 7.78
N LEU A 4 6.53 5.45 7.26
CA LEU A 4 5.60 4.62 6.52
C LEU A 4 5.96 4.65 5.03
N ILE A 5 6.05 3.49 4.42
CA ILE A 5 6.27 3.31 3.00
C ILE A 5 5.00 2.70 2.41
N LEU A 6 4.43 3.40 1.43
CA LEU A 6 3.23 3.02 0.68
C LEU A 6 3.64 2.66 -0.73
N ASN A 7 3.28 1.46 -1.17
CA ASN A 7 3.57 0.97 -2.51
C ASN A 7 2.27 0.51 -3.18
N SER A 8 2.21 0.66 -4.50
CA SER A 8 1.18 0.06 -5.33
C SER A 8 1.80 -0.87 -6.37
N TYR A 9 1.03 -1.86 -6.80
CA TYR A 9 1.42 -2.78 -7.87
C TYR A 9 0.24 -2.96 -8.81
N ALA A 10 0.52 -3.04 -10.12
CA ALA A 10 -0.52 -3.37 -11.08
C ALA A 10 -1.04 -4.77 -10.79
N ALA A 11 -2.35 -4.93 -10.87
CA ALA A 11 -3.00 -6.19 -10.62
C ALA A 11 -3.94 -6.54 -11.77
N GLU A 12 -4.22 -7.81 -11.92
CA GLU A 12 -5.21 -8.32 -12.86
C GLU A 12 -6.00 -9.43 -12.18
N ARG A 13 -7.33 -9.38 -12.28
CA ARG A 13 -8.18 -10.45 -11.75
C ARG A 13 -8.27 -11.59 -12.76
N ASN A 14 -7.67 -12.72 -12.42
CA ASN A 14 -7.65 -13.93 -13.23
C ASN A 14 -8.64 -14.95 -12.66
N GLY A 15 -9.94 -14.68 -12.83
CA GLY A 15 -11.01 -15.51 -12.29
C GLY A 15 -11.05 -15.46 -10.76
N ALA A 16 -10.64 -16.54 -10.09
CA ALA A 16 -10.75 -16.68 -8.63
C ALA A 16 -9.60 -16.04 -7.83
N PHE A 17 -8.55 -15.56 -8.49
CA PHE A 17 -7.38 -14.98 -7.83
C PHE A 17 -6.90 -13.70 -8.50
N VAL A 18 -6.25 -12.83 -7.70
CA VAL A 18 -5.60 -11.62 -8.18
C VAL A 18 -4.14 -11.94 -8.50
N SER A 19 -3.74 -11.74 -9.75
CA SER A 19 -2.35 -11.78 -10.17
C SER A 19 -1.75 -10.39 -9.95
N VAL A 20 -0.71 -10.32 -9.12
CA VAL A 20 0.01 -9.08 -8.84
C VAL A 20 1.26 -9.06 -9.69
N ALA A 21 1.38 -8.08 -10.59
CA ALA A 21 2.63 -7.80 -11.27
C ALA A 21 3.56 -7.10 -10.28
N LEU A 22 4.35 -7.89 -9.54
CA LEU A 22 5.46 -7.41 -8.70
C LEU A 22 6.53 -6.81 -9.61
N CYS A 23 6.26 -5.61 -10.09
CA CYS A 23 7.16 -4.86 -10.92
C CYS A 23 8.33 -4.42 -10.03
N ILE A 24 9.50 -5.01 -10.26
CA ILE A 24 10.75 -4.70 -9.54
C ILE A 24 11.26 -3.29 -9.92
N GLY A 25 10.68 -2.66 -10.96
CA GLY A 25 10.95 -1.27 -11.36
C GLY A 25 9.77 -0.34 -11.08
N GLU A 26 10.07 0.86 -10.55
CA GLU A 26 9.09 1.87 -10.15
C GLU A 26 8.17 2.33 -11.30
N ASP A 27 8.66 2.32 -12.55
CA ASP A 27 7.96 2.79 -13.77
C ASP A 27 6.66 2.04 -14.12
N LYS A 28 6.42 0.86 -13.55
CA LYS A 28 5.20 0.06 -13.84
C LYS A 28 4.19 0.08 -12.70
N SER A 29 4.45 0.83 -11.64
CA SER A 29 3.52 0.99 -10.52
C SER A 29 2.37 1.91 -10.94
N PRO A 30 1.09 1.55 -10.70
CA PRO A 30 -0.05 2.41 -11.06
C PRO A 30 -0.01 3.78 -10.38
N LEU A 31 0.59 3.82 -9.18
CA LEU A 31 0.86 5.03 -8.42
C LEU A 31 2.29 4.94 -7.86
N PRO A 32 3.10 6.02 -7.91
CA PRO A 32 4.45 5.99 -7.38
C PRO A 32 4.45 5.69 -5.88
N ARG A 33 5.59 5.18 -5.40
CA ARG A 33 5.82 4.96 -3.98
C ARG A 33 5.69 6.27 -3.22
N ARG A 34 4.98 6.24 -2.09
CA ARG A 34 4.85 7.40 -1.18
C ARG A 34 5.47 7.06 0.17
N GLU A 35 6.20 8.02 0.73
CA GLU A 35 6.77 7.90 2.06
C GLU A 35 6.16 8.96 2.97
N VAL A 36 5.73 8.56 4.16
CA VAL A 36 5.01 9.43 5.10
C VAL A 36 5.57 9.22 6.50
N GLU A 37 5.84 10.28 7.24
CA GLU A 37 6.19 10.17 8.65
C GLU A 37 4.94 9.98 9.51
N ILE A 38 4.95 8.98 10.38
CA ILE A 38 3.82 8.67 11.26
C ILE A 38 4.25 8.61 12.73
N LYS A 39 3.31 8.94 13.63
CA LYS A 39 3.49 8.81 15.08
C LYS A 39 2.64 7.67 15.65
N ARG A 40 1.42 7.49 15.14
CA ARG A 40 0.44 6.52 15.62
C ARG A 40 -0.05 5.63 14.47
N ALA A 41 -0.63 4.48 14.82
CA ALA A 41 -1.25 3.58 13.84
C ALA A 41 -2.39 4.28 13.07
N ALA A 42 -3.15 5.15 13.72
CA ALA A 42 -4.22 5.94 13.08
C ALA A 42 -3.68 6.86 11.95
N ASP A 43 -2.47 7.42 12.11
CA ASP A 43 -1.85 8.22 11.06
C ASP A 43 -1.54 7.34 9.83
N ALA A 44 -1.11 6.10 10.08
CA ALA A 44 -0.81 5.14 9.02
C ALA A 44 -2.08 4.68 8.29
N GLU A 45 -3.15 4.41 9.04
CA GLU A 45 -4.45 4.06 8.47
C GLU A 45 -5.00 5.17 7.58
N LYS A 46 -4.95 6.42 8.05
CA LYS A 46 -5.36 7.58 7.26
C LYS A 46 -4.52 7.72 5.99
N ALA A 47 -3.19 7.72 6.12
CA ALA A 47 -2.29 7.84 4.96
C ALA A 47 -2.48 6.70 3.96
N PHE A 48 -2.78 5.49 4.43
CA PHE A 48 -3.08 4.34 3.58
C PHE A 48 -4.43 4.50 2.87
N ALA A 49 -5.46 4.96 3.56
CA ALA A 49 -6.77 5.22 2.97
C ALA A 49 -6.71 6.30 1.88
N ASP A 50 -5.99 7.40 2.14
CA ASP A 50 -5.76 8.47 1.17
C ASP A 50 -5.02 7.93 -0.07
N TYR A 51 -4.00 7.09 0.13
CA TYR A 51 -3.26 6.46 -0.97
C TYR A 51 -4.12 5.47 -1.78
N CYS A 52 -5.01 4.73 -1.12
CA CYS A 52 -5.97 3.85 -1.81
C CYS A 52 -7.00 4.65 -2.60
N ALA A 53 -7.45 5.81 -2.11
CA ALA A 53 -8.34 6.70 -2.85
C ALA A 53 -7.65 7.28 -4.10
N ASP A 54 -6.40 7.72 -3.98
CA ASP A 54 -5.59 8.16 -5.12
C ASP A 54 -5.41 7.03 -6.14
N LEU A 55 -5.14 5.81 -5.68
CA LEU A 55 -5.00 4.63 -6.51
C LEU A 55 -6.33 4.27 -7.19
N ALA A 56 -7.45 4.36 -6.47
CA ALA A 56 -8.78 4.11 -7.01
C ALA A 56 -9.11 5.08 -8.14
N ALA A 57 -8.75 6.36 -8.00
CA ALA A 57 -8.94 7.39 -9.02
C ALA A 57 -8.18 7.13 -10.33
N THR A 58 -7.15 6.28 -10.33
CA THR A 58 -6.46 5.87 -11.57
C THR A 58 -7.32 4.98 -12.47
N GLY A 59 -8.39 4.38 -11.93
CA GLY A 59 -9.30 3.47 -12.64
C GLY A 59 -8.68 2.14 -13.06
N LYS A 60 -7.42 1.88 -12.70
CA LYS A 60 -6.70 0.65 -13.04
C LYS A 60 -6.81 -0.35 -11.88
N PRO A 61 -6.98 -1.66 -12.17
CA PRO A 61 -6.89 -2.69 -11.15
C PRO A 61 -5.47 -2.71 -10.57
N ALA A 62 -5.39 -2.62 -9.25
CA ALA A 62 -4.12 -2.51 -8.55
C ALA A 62 -4.23 -3.10 -7.14
N VAL A 63 -3.08 -3.35 -6.53
CA VAL A 63 -3.01 -3.63 -5.10
C VAL A 63 -2.14 -2.60 -4.41
N ALA A 64 -2.51 -2.22 -3.19
CA ALA A 64 -1.74 -1.34 -2.32
C ALA A 64 -1.15 -2.13 -1.15
N THR A 65 0.02 -1.72 -0.68
CA THR A 65 0.66 -2.26 0.54
C THR A 65 1.26 -1.13 1.34
N MET A 66 1.40 -1.37 2.64
CA MET A 66 2.13 -0.47 3.51
C MET A 66 3.11 -1.22 4.41
N ARG A 67 4.28 -0.62 4.65
CA ARG A 67 5.29 -1.15 5.55
C ARG A 67 6.03 -0.04 6.27
N ILE A 68 6.59 -0.37 7.42
CA ILE A 68 7.47 0.54 8.14
C ILE A 68 8.88 0.48 7.54
N GLY A 69 9.55 1.63 7.51
CA GLY A 69 10.93 1.78 7.10
C GLY A 69 11.87 0.84 7.85
N LYS A 70 12.92 0.38 7.18
CA LYS A 70 13.91 -0.50 7.81
C LYS A 70 14.59 0.25 8.95
N GLY A 71 14.61 -0.38 10.13
CA GLY A 71 15.21 0.19 11.34
C GLY A 71 14.22 0.92 12.25
N ASP A 72 13.02 1.26 11.76
CA ASP A 72 12.00 1.91 12.58
C ASP A 72 11.14 0.90 13.34
N ARG A 73 10.75 1.28 14.55
CA ARG A 73 9.78 0.50 15.34
C ARG A 73 8.36 0.82 14.88
N SER A 74 7.60 -0.23 14.54
CA SER A 74 6.17 -0.08 14.23
C SER A 74 5.39 0.42 15.45
N PRO A 75 4.45 1.38 15.28
CA PRO A 75 3.59 1.79 16.36
C PRO A 75 2.65 0.63 16.78
N PRO A 76 2.22 0.58 18.05
CA PRO A 76 1.24 -0.41 18.50
C PRO A 76 -0.01 -0.40 17.63
N GLY A 77 -0.50 -1.58 17.21
CA GLY A 77 -1.65 -1.71 16.33
C GLY A 77 -1.36 -1.62 14.82
N PHE A 78 -0.16 -1.23 14.40
CA PHE A 78 0.17 -1.14 12.95
C PHE A 78 -0.06 -2.46 12.20
N LYS A 79 0.39 -3.57 12.78
CA LYS A 79 0.34 -4.89 12.12
C LYS A 79 -1.07 -5.44 11.92
N VAL A 80 -2.12 -4.83 12.48
CA VAL A 80 -3.51 -5.26 12.25
C VAL A 80 -4.21 -4.44 11.17
N LEU A 81 -3.56 -3.39 10.66
CA LEU A 81 -4.12 -2.54 9.62
C LEU A 81 -4.12 -3.22 8.25
N ASN A 82 -5.09 -2.84 7.41
CA ASN A 82 -5.19 -3.31 6.03
C ASN A 82 -3.93 -2.94 5.23
N GLY A 83 -3.43 -3.85 4.38
CA GLY A 83 -2.20 -3.60 3.62
C GLY A 83 -0.90 -3.72 4.40
N ALA A 84 -0.93 -3.90 5.74
CA ALA A 84 0.27 -4.09 6.56
C ALA A 84 0.76 -5.55 6.62
N ARG A 85 -0.12 -6.53 6.33
CA ARG A 85 0.20 -7.98 6.31
C ARG A 85 0.26 -8.59 4.91
N GLY A 86 -0.09 -7.83 3.88
CA GLY A 86 -0.23 -8.34 2.52
C GLY A 86 -0.79 -7.29 1.58
N PHE A 87 -1.25 -7.73 0.42
CA PHE A 87 -1.84 -6.87 -0.61
C PHE A 87 -3.28 -6.50 -0.24
N HIS A 88 -3.61 -5.21 -0.39
CA HIS A 88 -4.97 -4.71 -0.34
C HIS A 88 -5.43 -4.45 -1.78
N GLU A 89 -6.48 -5.14 -2.21
CA GLU A 89 -7.07 -4.99 -3.54
C GLU A 89 -7.75 -3.63 -3.69
N VAL A 90 -7.45 -2.93 -4.80
CA VAL A 90 -8.09 -1.68 -5.21
C VAL A 90 -8.53 -1.85 -6.66
N ASN A 91 -9.82 -1.62 -6.94
CA ASN A 91 -10.41 -1.80 -8.27
C ASN A 91 -10.26 -3.23 -8.87
N CYS A 92 -10.14 -4.29 -8.04
CA CYS A 92 -9.99 -5.68 -8.48
C CYS A 92 -11.25 -6.51 -8.25
#